data_AF-A0A0C2GY89-F1
#
_entry.id   AF-A0A0C2GY89-F1
#
_cell.length_a   1.000
_cell.length_b   1.000
_cell.length_c   1.000
_cell.angle_alpha   90.00
_cell.angle_beta   90.00
_cell.angle_gamma   90.00
#
_symmetry.space_group_name_H-M   'P 1'
#
loop_
_entity.id
_entity.type
_entity.pdbx_description
1 polymer ?
#
loop_
_entity_poly.entity_id
_entity_poly.type
_entity_poly.pdbx_seq_one_letter_code
_entity_poly.pdbx_strand_id
1 'polypeptide(L)'
;MTHRRPPPTILDAEAAERLAEMHDFEELDAIDEDYDKLVAAITIIRDSCRKRKPNHITSRITEKTRQLLEKRRNLKRTTHSHLEMTLLDRLCREEFARKRLMAAAESRTSIKLAARNIAEYRHVIPCLKDSEGKKITSRLGMEAVIKEYYERLFRSSMATTPGGMLTPRLENTLPFTPSE
;
A
#
# COMPACT_ATOMS: atom_id res chain seq x y z
N MET A 1 21.94 9.49 19.90
CA MET A 1 21.23 8.20 19.88
C MET A 1 19.74 8.49 19.78
N THR A 2 19.12 8.34 18.61
CA THR A 2 17.67 8.59 18.46
C THR A 2 16.90 7.41 19.05
N HIS A 3 16.25 7.60 20.19
CA HIS A 3 15.39 6.59 20.80
C HIS A 3 14.29 6.18 19.81
N ARG A 4 14.34 4.91 19.35
CA ARG A 4 13.27 4.37 18.50
C ARG A 4 11.99 4.34 19.31
N ARG A 5 10.92 4.91 18.77
CA ARG A 5 9.60 4.83 19.39
C ARG A 5 9.18 3.36 19.50
N PRO A 6 8.60 2.96 20.65
CA PRO A 6 8.11 1.60 20.81
C PRO A 6 7.02 1.29 19.76
N PRO A 7 6.92 0.04 19.30
CA PRO A 7 5.91 -0.35 18.32
C PRO A 7 4.48 -0.04 18.82
N PRO A 8 3.55 0.36 17.93
CA PRO A 8 2.18 0.59 18.32
C PRO A 8 1.51 -0.71 18.82
N THR A 9 0.83 -0.62 19.95
CA THR A 9 0.11 -1.71 20.60
C THR A 9 -1.38 -1.41 20.70
N ILE A 10 -2.21 -2.45 20.79
CA ILE A 10 -3.66 -2.39 21.00
C ILE A 10 -3.98 -3.21 22.25
N LEU A 11 -4.97 -2.79 23.03
CA LEU A 11 -5.48 -3.54 24.17
C LEU A 11 -6.52 -4.57 23.70
N ASP A 12 -6.39 -5.79 24.22
CA ASP A 12 -7.40 -6.82 24.04
C ASP A 12 -8.52 -6.66 25.08
N ALA A 13 -9.67 -6.13 24.66
CA ALA A 13 -10.77 -5.77 25.56
C ALA A 13 -11.31 -6.99 26.33
N GLU A 14 -11.57 -8.11 25.65
CA GLU A 14 -12.10 -9.33 26.26
C GLU A 14 -11.12 -9.99 27.25
N ALA A 15 -9.81 -9.83 27.05
CA ALA A 15 -8.82 -10.32 28.01
C ALA A 15 -8.69 -9.37 29.21
N ALA A 16 -8.82 -8.06 28.99
CA ALA A 16 -8.77 -7.07 30.06
C ALA A 16 -9.97 -7.21 31.00
N GLU A 17 -11.17 -7.43 30.45
CA GLU A 17 -12.38 -7.68 31.22
C GLU A 17 -12.24 -8.93 32.10
N ARG A 18 -11.82 -10.06 31.52
CA ARG A 18 -11.57 -11.30 32.28
C ARG A 18 -10.51 -11.15 33.38
N LEU A 19 -9.42 -10.43 33.09
CA LEU A 19 -8.37 -10.21 34.08
C LEU A 19 -8.79 -9.24 35.18
N ALA A 20 -9.65 -8.25 34.86
CA ALA A 20 -10.22 -7.36 35.85
C ALA A 20 -11.22 -8.09 36.76
N GLU A 21 -12.06 -8.97 36.21
CA GLU A 21 -12.99 -9.79 37.02
C GLU A 21 -12.27 -10.77 37.95
N MET A 22 -11.10 -11.28 37.53
CA MET A 22 -10.29 -12.18 38.36
C MET A 22 -9.43 -11.47 39.39
N HIS A 23 -9.21 -10.16 39.23
CA HIS A 23 -8.37 -9.40 40.14
C HIS A 23 -9.18 -9.01 41.37
N ASP A 24 -8.69 -9.36 42.55
CA ASP A 24 -9.29 -8.93 43.80
C ASP A 24 -8.86 -7.48 44.08
N PHE A 25 -9.82 -6.56 44.07
CA PHE A 25 -9.59 -5.16 44.40
C PHE A 25 -9.94 -4.97 45.87
N GLU A 26 -8.95 -5.17 46.74
CA GLU A 26 -9.10 -4.93 48.18
C GLU A 26 -9.20 -3.42 48.44
N GLU A 27 -10.19 -3.02 49.22
CA GLU A 27 -10.36 -1.65 49.71
C GLU A 27 -9.51 -1.45 50.98
N LEU A 28 -8.67 -0.42 51.00
CA LEU A 28 -7.83 -0.09 52.15
C LEU A 28 -8.30 1.16 52.88
N ASP A 29 -8.05 1.20 54.19
CA ASP A 29 -8.41 2.34 55.04
C ASP A 29 -7.64 3.63 54.68
N ALA A 30 -6.44 3.49 54.10
CA ALA A 30 -5.60 4.59 53.66
C ALA A 30 -5.83 4.89 52.17
N ILE A 31 -6.53 5.98 51.88
CA ILE A 31 -6.94 6.39 50.53
C ILE A 31 -5.75 6.48 49.55
N ASP A 32 -4.61 7.03 50.00
CA ASP A 32 -3.43 7.17 49.15
C ASP A 32 -2.84 5.81 48.75
N GLU A 33 -2.80 4.88 49.70
CA GLU A 33 -2.30 3.51 49.47
C GLU A 33 -3.27 2.68 48.62
N ASP A 34 -4.58 2.87 48.83
CA ASP A 34 -5.64 2.28 48.03
C ASP A 34 -5.52 2.69 46.56
N TYR A 35 -5.37 4.00 46.32
CA TYR A 35 -5.20 4.54 44.98
C TYR A 35 -3.95 4.03 44.28
N ASP A 36 -2.80 3.99 44.98
CA ASP A 36 -1.56 3.49 44.41
C ASP A 36 -1.66 2.00 44.03
N LYS A 37 -2.29 1.17 44.87
CA LYS A 37 -2.52 -0.25 44.56
C LYS A 37 -3.49 -0.43 43.40
N LEU A 38 -4.55 0.38 43.32
CA LEU A 38 -5.48 0.39 42.20
C LEU A 38 -4.75 0.72 40.88
N VAL A 39 -3.92 1.76 40.87
CA VAL A 39 -3.14 2.16 39.70
C VAL A 39 -2.14 1.06 39.29
N ALA A 40 -1.51 0.41 40.26
CA ALA A 40 -0.60 -0.71 40.00
C ALA A 40 -1.34 -1.90 39.37
N ALA A 41 -2.49 -2.29 39.91
CA ALA A 41 -3.33 -3.37 39.39
C ALA A 41 -3.79 -3.09 37.95
N ILE A 42 -4.31 -1.88 37.69
CA ILE A 42 -4.72 -1.46 36.34
C ILE A 42 -3.54 -1.48 35.37
N THR A 43 -2.35 -1.07 35.83
CA THR A 43 -1.14 -1.08 35.02
C THR A 43 -0.70 -2.50 34.66
N ILE A 44 -0.76 -3.44 35.61
CA ILE A 44 -0.46 -4.87 35.38
C ILE A 44 -1.44 -5.48 34.38
N ILE A 45 -2.74 -5.23 34.55
CA ILE A 45 -3.78 -5.72 33.63
C ILE A 45 -3.55 -5.13 32.23
N ARG A 46 -3.33 -3.83 32.12
CA ARG A 46 -3.04 -3.16 30.84
C ARG A 46 -1.83 -3.76 30.12
N ASP A 47 -0.76 -4.02 30.85
CA ASP A 47 0.49 -4.49 30.27
C ASP A 47 0.42 -5.97 29.88
N SER A 48 -0.34 -6.78 30.61
CA SER A 48 -0.63 -8.18 30.27
C SER A 48 -1.61 -8.34 29.09
N CYS A 49 -2.56 -7.41 28.93
CA CYS A 49 -3.50 -7.40 27.81
C CYS A 49 -2.97 -6.70 26.55
N ARG A 50 -1.76 -6.14 26.59
CA ARG A 50 -1.17 -5.39 25.49
C ARG A 50 -0.77 -6.32 24.34
N LYS A 51 -1.47 -6.23 23.21
CA LYS A 51 -1.12 -6.96 21.99
C LYS A 51 -0.45 -6.03 20.98
N ARG A 52 0.44 -6.57 20.15
CA ARG A 52 0.98 -5.81 19.01
C ARG A 52 -0.14 -5.43 18.07
N LYS A 53 -0.16 -4.18 17.62
CA LYS A 53 -1.08 -3.77 16.55
C LYS A 53 -0.86 -4.70 15.35
N PRO A 54 -1.92 -5.28 14.75
CA PRO A 54 -1.78 -6.09 13.56
C PRO A 54 -1.01 -5.30 12.50
N ASN A 55 0.09 -5.86 12.02
CA ASN A 55 0.86 -5.23 10.96
C ASN A 55 -0.03 -5.10 9.71
N HIS A 56 0.10 -3.99 8.99
CA HIS A 56 -0.62 -3.79 7.71
C HIS A 56 -0.43 -4.98 6.76
N ILE A 57 0.74 -5.63 6.80
CA ILE A 57 1.04 -6.82 5.99
C ILE A 57 0.19 -8.03 6.41
N THR A 58 -0.04 -8.23 7.70
CA THR A 58 -0.80 -9.38 8.22
C THR A 58 -2.31 -9.21 8.05
N SER A 59 -2.83 -7.98 8.01
CA SER A 59 -4.27 -7.74 7.73
C SER A 59 -4.60 -7.73 6.23
N ARG A 60 -3.61 -7.39 5.37
CA ARG A 60 -3.78 -7.30 3.92
C ARG A 60 -4.18 -8.63 3.29
N ILE A 61 -3.69 -9.76 3.79
CA ILE A 61 -3.87 -11.08 3.19
C ILE A 61 -4.68 -11.96 4.14
N THR A 62 -5.74 -12.59 3.62
CA THR A 62 -6.61 -13.52 4.35
C THR A 62 -5.89 -14.84 4.58
N GLU A 63 -6.25 -15.57 5.65
CA GLU A 63 -5.63 -16.85 5.97
C GLU A 63 -5.79 -17.89 4.85
N LYS A 64 -6.99 -17.94 4.22
CA LYS A 64 -7.24 -18.75 3.02
C LYS A 64 -6.29 -18.40 1.87
N THR A 65 -6.04 -17.11 1.64
CA THR A 65 -5.09 -16.65 0.60
C THR A 65 -3.66 -17.03 0.96
N ARG A 66 -3.31 -16.99 2.25
CA ARG A 66 -2.01 -17.45 2.77
C ARG A 66 -1.77 -18.93 2.47
N GLN A 67 -2.77 -19.77 2.72
CA GLN A 67 -2.71 -21.20 2.39
C GLN A 67 -2.54 -21.44 0.89
N LEU A 68 -3.22 -20.67 0.03
CA LEU A 68 -3.06 -20.76 -1.43
C LEU A 68 -1.65 -20.35 -1.87
N LEU A 69 -1.08 -19.29 -1.28
CA LEU A 69 0.29 -18.85 -1.55
C LEU A 69 1.33 -19.88 -1.09
N GLU A 70 1.09 -20.54 0.05
CA GLU A 70 1.97 -21.59 0.54
C GLU A 70 1.91 -22.84 -0.37
N LYS A 71 0.71 -23.25 -0.80
CA LYS A 71 0.54 -24.30 -1.82
C LYS A 71 1.28 -23.96 -3.10
N ARG A 72 1.14 -22.73 -3.58
CA ARG A 72 1.84 -22.22 -4.76
C ARG A 72 3.37 -22.28 -4.60
N ARG A 73 3.89 -21.90 -3.44
CA ARG A 73 5.32 -21.92 -3.14
C ARG A 73 5.91 -23.34 -3.24
N ASN A 74 5.13 -24.34 -2.85
CA ASN A 74 5.55 -25.73 -2.80
C ASN A 74 5.31 -26.49 -4.12
N LEU A 75 4.60 -25.89 -5.09
CA LEU A 75 4.41 -26.45 -6.42
C LEU A 75 5.69 -26.31 -7.27
N LYS A 76 6.25 -27.45 -7.68
CA LYS A 76 7.40 -27.49 -8.60
C LYS A 76 6.96 -26.95 -9.97
N ARG A 77 7.75 -26.02 -10.53
CA ARG A 77 7.49 -25.44 -11.87
C ARG A 77 7.85 -26.46 -12.97
N THR A 78 6.98 -27.45 -13.16
CA THR A 78 7.06 -28.43 -14.26
C THR A 78 5.99 -28.13 -15.31
N THR A 79 6.14 -28.68 -16.51
CA THR A 79 5.18 -28.48 -17.62
C THR A 79 3.76 -28.93 -17.28
N HIS A 80 3.63 -29.99 -16.47
CA HIS A 80 2.35 -30.50 -15.95
C HIS A 80 1.71 -29.58 -14.88
N SER A 81 2.53 -28.82 -14.14
CA SER A 81 2.07 -27.95 -13.04
C SER A 81 1.63 -26.55 -13.50
N HIS A 82 1.77 -26.19 -14.79
CA HIS A 82 1.39 -24.87 -15.29
C HIS A 82 -0.11 -24.56 -15.15
N LEU A 83 -0.97 -25.57 -15.36
CA LEU A 83 -2.41 -25.40 -15.20
C LEU A 83 -2.77 -25.16 -13.73
N GLU A 84 -2.21 -25.95 -12.81
CA GLU A 84 -2.41 -25.79 -11.38
C GLU A 84 -1.91 -24.43 -10.88
N MET A 85 -0.76 -23.98 -11.35
CA MET A 85 -0.20 -22.66 -11.05
C MET A 85 -1.13 -21.54 -11.52
N THR A 86 -1.67 -21.65 -12.75
CA THR A 86 -2.59 -20.67 -13.34
C THR A 86 -3.92 -20.62 -12.57
N LEU A 87 -4.45 -21.79 -12.21
CA LEU A 87 -5.65 -21.91 -11.39
C LEU A 87 -5.46 -21.29 -10.01
N LEU A 88 -4.34 -21.55 -9.33
CA LEU A 88 -4.03 -20.94 -8.04
C LEU A 88 -3.89 -19.42 -8.13
N ASP A 89 -3.24 -18.92 -9.17
CA ASP A 89 -3.11 -17.49 -9.42
C ASP A 89 -4.47 -16.82 -9.67
N ARG A 90 -5.36 -17.50 -10.38
CA ARG A 90 -6.74 -17.04 -10.59
C ARG A 90 -7.51 -17.00 -9.26
N LEU A 91 -7.49 -18.09 -8.50
CA LEU A 91 -8.20 -18.19 -7.22
C LEU A 91 -7.72 -17.15 -6.20
N CYS A 92 -6.42 -16.88 -6.15
CA CYS A 92 -5.86 -15.83 -5.29
C CYS A 92 -6.41 -14.44 -5.65
N ARG A 93 -6.54 -14.12 -6.94
CA ARG A 93 -7.10 -12.83 -7.40
C ARG A 93 -8.60 -12.72 -7.11
N GLU A 94 -9.35 -13.80 -7.29
CA GLU A 94 -10.78 -13.85 -7.01
C GLU A 94 -11.06 -13.68 -5.50
N GLU A 95 -10.32 -14.37 -4.63
CA GLU A 95 -10.43 -14.19 -3.17
C GLU A 95 -10.10 -12.76 -2.75
N PHE A 96 -9.04 -12.16 -3.30
CA PHE A 96 -8.68 -10.77 -3.03
C PHE A 96 -9.80 -9.80 -3.44
N ALA A 97 -10.37 -9.98 -4.65
CA ALA A 97 -11.46 -9.16 -5.13
C ALA A 97 -12.71 -9.31 -4.24
N ARG A 98 -13.09 -10.55 -3.92
CA ARG A 98 -14.23 -10.86 -3.06
C ARG A 98 -14.11 -10.19 -1.69
N LYS A 99 -12.98 -10.35 -1.01
CA LYS A 99 -12.75 -9.74 0.31
C LYS A 99 -12.89 -8.22 0.27
N ARG A 100 -12.34 -7.56 -0.75
CA ARG A 100 -12.41 -6.10 -0.87
C ARG A 100 -13.82 -5.59 -1.18
N LEU A 101 -14.58 -6.30 -2.00
CA LEU A 101 -15.97 -5.94 -2.29
C LEU A 101 -16.86 -6.17 -1.07
N MET A 102 -16.68 -7.28 -0.36
CA MET A 102 -17.39 -7.54 0.90
C MET A 102 -17.08 -6.48 1.95
N ALA A 103 -15.80 -6.14 2.15
CA ALA A 103 -15.41 -5.08 3.08
C ALA A 103 -16.01 -3.71 2.69
N ALA A 104 -16.14 -3.42 1.38
CA ALA A 104 -16.79 -2.19 0.92
C ALA A 104 -18.29 -2.19 1.25
N ALA A 105 -18.97 -3.33 1.07
CA ALA A 105 -20.38 -3.50 1.42
C ALA A 105 -20.60 -3.37 2.95
N GLU A 106 -19.80 -4.06 3.75
CA GLU A 106 -19.84 -4.02 5.22
C GLU A 106 -19.60 -2.61 5.77
N SER A 107 -18.63 -1.89 5.18
CA SER A 107 -18.34 -0.49 5.55
C SER A 107 -19.30 0.53 4.93
N ARG A 108 -20.32 0.09 4.18
CA ARG A 108 -21.28 0.96 3.44
C ARG A 108 -20.57 1.99 2.55
N THR A 109 -19.41 1.63 2.01
CA THR A 109 -18.66 2.45 1.07
C THR A 109 -18.98 2.07 -0.38
N SER A 110 -18.54 2.89 -1.34
CA SER A 110 -18.86 2.67 -2.75
C SER A 110 -18.24 1.38 -3.30
N ILE A 111 -19.08 0.36 -3.52
CA ILE A 111 -18.70 -0.91 -4.18
C ILE A 111 -18.17 -0.64 -5.60
N LYS A 112 -18.74 0.35 -6.31
CA LYS A 112 -18.28 0.76 -7.65
C LYS A 112 -16.83 1.25 -7.62
N LEU A 113 -16.48 2.06 -6.63
CA LEU A 113 -15.10 2.53 -6.47
C LEU A 113 -14.15 1.38 -6.10
N ALA A 114 -14.58 0.48 -5.21
CA ALA A 114 -13.79 -0.71 -4.85
C ALA A 114 -13.53 -1.61 -6.07
N ALA A 115 -14.53 -1.84 -6.91
CA ALA A 115 -14.41 -2.61 -8.15
C ALA A 115 -13.44 -1.94 -9.15
N ARG A 116 -13.53 -0.62 -9.32
CA ARG A 116 -12.59 0.15 -10.15
C ARG A 116 -11.15 0.01 -9.65
N ASN A 117 -10.92 0.19 -8.36
CA ASN A 117 -9.58 0.05 -7.76
C ASN A 117 -9.04 -1.38 -7.94
N ILE A 118 -9.89 -2.41 -7.86
CA ILE A 118 -9.50 -3.80 -8.15
C ILE A 118 -9.07 -3.97 -9.61
N ALA A 119 -9.79 -3.36 -10.55
CA ALA A 119 -9.43 -3.38 -11.97
C ALA A 119 -8.10 -2.64 -12.21
N GLU A 120 -7.87 -1.50 -11.54
CA GLU A 120 -6.62 -0.76 -11.63
C GLU A 120 -5.40 -1.57 -11.20
N TYR A 121 -5.50 -2.41 -10.16
CA TYR A 121 -4.42 -3.32 -9.78
C TYR A 121 -4.06 -4.36 -10.85
N ARG A 122 -4.93 -4.60 -11.85
CA ARG A 122 -4.63 -5.50 -12.99
C ARG A 122 -3.84 -4.80 -14.08
N HIS A 123 -3.87 -3.48 -14.15
CA HIS A 123 -3.14 -2.75 -15.18
C HIS A 123 -1.63 -2.81 -14.90
N VAL A 124 -0.86 -2.96 -15.97
CA VAL A 124 0.61 -2.91 -15.92
C VAL A 124 1.00 -1.54 -15.37
N ILE A 125 1.94 -1.52 -14.42
CA ILE A 125 2.47 -0.28 -13.83
C ILE A 125 2.91 0.64 -14.98
N PRO A 126 2.33 1.84 -15.11
CA PRO A 126 2.78 2.81 -16.10
C PRO A 126 4.28 3.04 -15.93
N CYS A 127 5.04 2.86 -17.00
CA CYS A 127 6.47 3.07 -17.01
C CYS A 127 6.84 3.94 -18.22
N LEU A 128 7.76 4.86 -18.00
CA LEU A 128 8.41 5.60 -19.08
C LEU A 128 9.71 4.92 -19.44
N LYS A 129 10.21 5.21 -20.63
CA LYS A 129 11.60 4.91 -20.99
C LYS A 129 12.40 6.19 -20.85
N ASP A 130 13.61 6.10 -20.32
CA ASP A 130 14.57 7.19 -20.45
C ASP A 130 15.08 7.33 -21.90
N SER A 131 15.92 8.33 -22.13
CA SER A 131 16.64 8.57 -23.38
C SER A 131 17.50 7.37 -23.82
N GLU A 132 17.92 6.52 -22.88
CA GLU A 132 18.68 5.27 -23.13
C GLU A 132 17.77 4.06 -23.38
N GLY A 133 16.44 4.24 -23.32
CA GLY A 133 15.45 3.20 -23.56
C GLY A 133 15.15 2.28 -22.37
N LYS A 134 15.76 2.51 -21.20
CA LYS A 134 15.58 1.75 -19.97
C LYS A 134 14.27 2.15 -19.28
N LYS A 135 13.58 1.14 -18.74
CA LYS A 135 12.26 1.32 -18.09
C LYS A 135 12.40 1.99 -16.73
N ILE A 136 11.68 3.09 -16.55
CA ILE A 136 11.55 3.83 -15.30
C ILE A 136 10.12 3.66 -14.79
N THR A 137 10.02 3.06 -13.61
CA THR A 137 8.75 2.79 -12.90
C THR A 137 8.57 3.65 -11.65
N SER A 138 9.63 4.33 -11.20
CA SER A 138 9.57 5.23 -10.06
C SER A 138 8.92 6.55 -10.46
N ARG A 139 7.96 7.02 -9.65
CA ARG A 139 7.29 8.31 -9.86
C ARG A 139 8.28 9.46 -10.06
N LEU A 140 9.26 9.61 -9.16
CA LEU A 140 10.26 10.68 -9.24
C LEU A 140 11.10 10.57 -10.51
N GLY A 141 11.44 9.35 -10.92
CA GLY A 141 12.17 9.12 -12.17
C GLY A 141 11.33 9.49 -13.40
N MET A 142 10.04 9.12 -13.39
CA MET A 142 9.12 9.48 -14.46
C MET A 142 8.94 11.01 -14.55
N GLU A 143 8.77 11.69 -13.41
CA GLU A 143 8.66 13.15 -13.35
C GLU A 143 9.95 13.83 -13.87
N ALA A 144 11.13 13.30 -13.54
CA ALA A 144 12.40 13.81 -14.04
C ALA A 144 12.53 13.69 -15.56
N VAL A 145 12.19 12.52 -16.14
CA VAL A 145 12.21 12.30 -17.59
C VAL A 145 11.22 13.22 -18.32
N ILE A 146 10.00 13.36 -17.77
CA ILE A 146 8.99 14.27 -18.32
C ILE A 146 9.50 15.71 -18.28
N LYS A 147 10.09 16.12 -17.16
CA LYS A 147 10.65 17.47 -16.98
C LYS A 147 11.77 17.73 -17.98
N GLU A 148 12.74 16.83 -18.11
CA GLU A 148 13.83 16.94 -19.08
C GLU A 148 13.29 17.02 -20.52
N TYR A 149 12.30 16.18 -20.85
CA TYR A 149 11.65 16.20 -22.16
C TYR A 149 11.02 17.57 -22.46
N TYR A 150 10.20 18.10 -21.55
CA TYR A 150 9.55 19.40 -21.75
C TYR A 150 10.53 20.56 -21.68
N GLU A 151 11.52 20.52 -20.79
CA GLU A 151 12.60 21.52 -20.78
C GLU A 151 13.31 21.54 -22.13
N ARG A 152 13.69 20.40 -22.69
CA ARG A 152 14.32 20.35 -24.01
C ARG A 152 13.39 20.82 -25.12
N LEU A 153 12.11 20.46 -25.07
CA LEU A 153 11.10 20.87 -26.05
C LEU A 153 10.92 22.39 -26.07
N PHE A 154 10.96 23.04 -24.90
CA PHE A 154 10.74 24.47 -24.75
C PHE A 154 12.03 25.29 -24.60
N ARG A 155 13.21 24.67 -24.55
CA ARG A 155 14.49 25.38 -24.34
C ARG A 155 14.99 26.17 -25.55
N SER A 156 14.40 26.09 -26.75
CA SER A 156 14.78 27.01 -27.83
C SER A 156 13.86 27.06 -29.05
N SER A 157 13.15 28.18 -29.19
CA SER A 157 13.09 28.94 -30.45
C SER A 157 13.38 30.43 -30.21
N MET A 158 14.34 30.75 -29.36
CA MET A 158 14.94 32.09 -29.33
C MET A 158 16.39 31.99 -29.79
N ALA A 159 16.56 31.87 -31.10
CA ALA A 159 17.77 32.37 -31.73
C ALA A 159 17.72 33.90 -31.64
N THR A 160 18.17 34.45 -30.51
CA THR A 160 18.49 35.87 -30.45
C THR A 160 19.85 36.05 -31.13
N THR A 161 19.85 36.02 -32.45
CA THR A 161 20.89 36.67 -33.24
C THR A 161 20.58 38.17 -33.25
N PRO A 162 21.44 39.03 -32.69
CA PRO A 162 21.28 40.46 -32.85
C PRO A 162 21.73 40.83 -34.27
N GLY A 163 20.77 41.16 -35.14
CA GLY A 163 21.01 41.74 -36.46
C GLY A 163 20.78 40.78 -37.62
N GLY A 164 19.75 41.06 -38.42
CA GLY A 164 19.55 40.43 -39.71
C GLY A 164 18.10 40.11 -40.05
N MET A 165 17.38 41.15 -40.48
CA MET A 165 16.24 41.17 -41.42
C MET A 165 15.19 40.03 -41.42
N LEU A 166 13.94 40.45 -41.23
CA LEU A 166 12.71 39.70 -41.41
C LEU A 166 12.62 39.04 -42.80
N THR A 167 12.45 37.71 -42.83
CA THR A 167 11.85 37.00 -43.98
C THR A 167 10.77 36.03 -43.50
N PRO A 168 9.72 35.77 -44.31
CA PRO A 168 8.46 35.22 -43.82
C PRO A 168 8.54 33.71 -43.56
N ARG A 169 8.07 33.34 -42.37
CA ARG A 169 7.44 32.07 -41.94
C ARG A 169 7.39 30.97 -43.02
N LEU A 170 8.38 30.09 -43.01
CA LEU A 170 8.28 28.78 -43.67
C LEU A 170 7.57 27.82 -42.71
N GLU A 171 6.46 27.26 -43.20
CA GLU A 171 5.63 26.25 -42.54
C GLU A 171 6.47 25.03 -42.14
N ASN A 172 6.74 24.87 -40.85
CA ASN A 172 7.21 23.59 -40.31
C ASN A 172 6.00 22.87 -39.72
N THR A 173 5.33 22.10 -40.57
CA THR A 173 4.38 21.05 -40.20
C THR A 173 5.11 20.07 -39.29
N LEU A 174 4.72 20.03 -38.01
CA LEU A 174 5.11 18.96 -37.09
C LEU A 174 4.61 17.62 -37.68
N PRO A 175 5.45 16.58 -37.81
CA PRO A 175 4.96 15.28 -38.24
C PRO A 175 4.16 14.67 -37.09
N PHE A 176 2.83 14.77 -37.17
CA PHE A 176 1.97 13.82 -36.47
C PHE A 176 2.31 12.43 -37.02
N THR A 177 2.66 11.52 -36.13
CA THR A 177 2.96 10.12 -36.45
C THR A 177 1.78 9.48 -37.19
N PRO A 178 2.02 8.67 -38.23
CA PRO A 178 0.94 7.95 -38.90
C PRO A 178 0.39 6.87 -37.97
N SER A 179 -0.94 6.74 -38.00
CA SER A 179 -1.68 5.63 -37.41
C SER A 179 -1.60 4.42 -38.34
N GLU A 180 -1.17 3.27 -37.81
CA GLU A 180 -1.59 1.93 -38.22
C GLU A 180 -1.91 1.12 -36.96
#